data_AF-A0A379GG11-F1
#
_entry.id   AF-A0A379GG11-F1
#
_cell.length_a   1.000
_cell.length_b   1.000
_cell.length_c   1.000
_cell.angle_alpha   90.00
_cell.angle_beta   90.00
_cell.angle_gamma   90.00
#
_symmetry.space_group_name_H-M   'P 1'
#
loop_
_entity.id
_entity.type
_entity.pdbx_description
1 polymer ?
#
loop_
_entity_poly.entity_id
_entity_poly.type
_entity_poly.pdbx_seq_one_letter_code
_entity_poly.pdbx_strand_id
1 'polypeptide(L)'
;MKLHFIYRYNALTYQGEWLSGNVVAQSKHEVIDQLIQQQKLPVKIRLYRVIIFQNSDKQYRIQLLEQLALLLHSGLALLPALTLLKEECRYLHWQCVLNDIIFHLNQGGALSKQLSRYPLYFPANLTHFIYIGEESGKLDEVLLLQTTQLKNQRDLIKKIIKAFQYPLFLLLTLIVITISMFDLCFT
;
A
#
# COMPACT_ATOMS: atom_id res chain seq x y z
N MET A 1 7.35 -15.48 -3.52
CA MET A 1 6.66 -14.17 -3.56
C MET A 1 5.24 -14.41 -4.03
N LYS A 2 4.21 -14.17 -3.19
CA LYS A 2 2.82 -14.43 -3.58
C LYS A 2 2.29 -13.23 -4.38
N LEU A 3 2.04 -13.44 -5.67
CA LEU A 3 1.45 -12.43 -6.56
C LEU A 3 -0.03 -12.28 -6.21
N HIS A 4 -0.48 -11.04 -6.00
CA HIS A 4 -1.87 -10.73 -5.70
C HIS A 4 -2.50 -10.04 -6.91
N PHE A 5 -3.77 -10.33 -7.15
CA PHE A 5 -4.56 -9.81 -8.25
C PHE A 5 -5.83 -9.17 -7.72
N ILE A 6 -6.40 -8.25 -8.49
CA ILE A 6 -7.72 -7.70 -8.23
C ILE A 6 -8.70 -8.41 -9.14
N TYR A 7 -9.69 -9.04 -8.53
CA TYR A 7 -10.83 -9.63 -9.21
C TYR A 7 -12.05 -8.75 -9.01
N ARG A 8 -12.81 -8.56 -10.09
CA ARG A 8 -14.15 -7.99 -10.03
C ARG A 8 -15.15 -9.12 -9.96
N TYR A 9 -16.07 -9.05 -9.01
CA TYR A 9 -17.10 -10.04 -8.81
C TYR A 9 -18.49 -9.42 -8.88
N ASN A 10 -19.44 -10.22 -9.35
CA ASN A 10 -20.87 -10.04 -9.12
C ASN A 10 -21.33 -11.23 -8.28
N ALA A 11 -21.95 -10.93 -7.15
CA ALA A 11 -22.47 -11.93 -6.22
C ALA A 11 -23.91 -11.57 -5.84
N LEU A 12 -24.65 -12.59 -5.42
CA LEU A 12 -25.98 -12.45 -4.84
C LEU A 12 -25.87 -12.57 -3.32
N THR A 13 -26.56 -11.71 -2.57
CA THR A 13 -26.79 -11.97 -1.15
C THR A 13 -27.86 -13.04 -0.98
N TYR A 14 -27.92 -13.67 0.19
CA TYR A 14 -29.03 -14.57 0.54
C TYR A 14 -30.40 -13.88 0.56
N GLN A 15 -30.43 -12.55 0.59
CA GLN A 15 -31.62 -11.71 0.50
C GLN A 15 -32.05 -11.44 -0.95
N GLY A 16 -31.30 -11.93 -1.94
CA GLY A 16 -31.63 -11.77 -3.37
C GLY A 16 -31.09 -10.48 -4.00
N GLU A 17 -30.29 -9.71 -3.27
CA GLU A 17 -29.73 -8.45 -3.78
C GLU A 17 -28.45 -8.68 -4.58
N TRP A 18 -28.33 -8.00 -5.72
CA TRP A 18 -27.14 -8.01 -6.55
C TRP A 18 -26.07 -7.08 -5.96
N LEU A 19 -24.92 -7.66 -5.60
CA LEU A 19 -23.74 -6.93 -5.19
C LEU A 19 -22.64 -7.07 -6.22
N SER A 20 -22.04 -5.96 -6.60
CA SER A 20 -20.81 -5.94 -7.40
C SER A 20 -19.69 -5.28 -6.62
N GLY A 21 -18.49 -5.85 -6.69
CA GLY A 21 -17.36 -5.37 -5.91
C GLY A 21 -16.04 -5.87 -6.45
N ASN A 22 -14.97 -5.36 -5.85
CA ASN A 22 -13.61 -5.74 -6.16
C ASN A 22 -12.98 -6.38 -4.93
N VAL A 23 -12.17 -7.40 -5.13
CA VAL A 23 -11.47 -8.10 -4.05
C VAL A 23 -10.05 -8.44 -4.47
N VAL A 24 -9.15 -8.44 -3.50
CA VAL A 24 -7.77 -8.86 -3.68
C VAL A 24 -7.64 -10.35 -3.36
N ALA A 25 -7.06 -11.11 -4.29
CA ALA A 25 -6.83 -12.54 -4.13
C ALA A 25 -5.65 -13.01 -5.01
N GLN A 26 -5.02 -14.11 -4.65
CA GLN A 26 -3.95 -14.76 -5.41
C GLN A 26 -4.51 -15.66 -6.50
N SER A 27 -5.74 -16.14 -6.34
CA SER A 27 -6.40 -17.01 -7.31
C SER A 27 -7.92 -16.79 -7.32
N LYS A 28 -8.57 -17.24 -8.40
CA LYS A 28 -10.03 -17.26 -8.49
C LYS A 28 -10.66 -18.14 -7.40
N HIS A 29 -9.97 -19.18 -6.92
CA HIS A 29 -10.47 -20.06 -5.86
C HIS A 29 -10.55 -19.31 -4.53
N GLU A 30 -9.49 -18.56 -4.19
CA GLU A 30 -9.47 -17.73 -2.97
C GLU A 30 -10.58 -16.66 -2.98
N VAL A 31 -10.92 -16.11 -4.16
CA VAL A 31 -12.09 -15.20 -4.30
C VAL A 31 -13.39 -15.91 -3.91
N ILE A 32 -13.57 -17.16 -4.33
CA ILE A 32 -14.77 -17.94 -4.02
C ILE A 32 -14.84 -18.18 -2.50
N ASP A 33 -13.74 -18.62 -1.90
CA ASP A 33 -13.66 -18.88 -0.45
C ASP A 33 -13.97 -17.62 0.36
N GLN A 34 -13.40 -16.47 -0.01
CA GLN A 34 -13.67 -15.18 0.63
C GLN A 34 -15.14 -14.77 0.50
N LEU A 35 -15.76 -14.95 -0.66
CA LEU A 35 -17.16 -14.58 -0.87
C LEU A 35 -18.12 -15.48 -0.08
N ILE A 36 -17.83 -16.78 -0.02
CA ILE A 36 -18.61 -17.73 0.77
C ILE A 36 -18.51 -17.39 2.27
N GLN A 37 -17.32 -17.07 2.78
CA GLN A 37 -17.13 -16.61 4.16
C GLN A 37 -17.91 -15.32 4.47
N GLN A 38 -18.08 -14.45 3.47
CA GLN A 38 -18.88 -13.24 3.57
C GLN A 38 -20.38 -13.46 3.32
N GLN A 39 -20.85 -14.71 3.26
CA GLN A 39 -22.26 -15.03 3.00
C GLN A 39 -22.76 -14.50 1.65
N LYS A 40 -21.88 -14.44 0.64
CA LYS A 40 -22.18 -13.97 -0.72
C LYS A 40 -22.01 -15.13 -1.70
N LEU A 41 -22.98 -15.31 -2.59
CA LEU A 41 -22.95 -16.34 -3.63
C LEU A 41 -22.35 -15.78 -4.93
N PRO A 42 -21.13 -16.18 -5.33
CA PRO A 42 -20.51 -15.66 -6.54
C PRO A 42 -21.23 -16.16 -7.80
N VAL A 43 -21.67 -15.23 -8.66
CA VAL A 43 -22.27 -15.54 -9.96
C VAL A 43 -21.25 -15.37 -11.09
N LYS A 44 -20.39 -14.34 -10.99
CA LYS A 44 -19.42 -14.02 -12.03
C LYS A 44 -18.15 -13.45 -11.41
N ILE A 45 -17.00 -13.99 -11.78
CA ILE A 45 -15.68 -13.53 -11.32
C ILE A 45 -14.80 -13.30 -12.55
N ARG A 46 -14.21 -12.11 -12.67
CA ARG A 46 -13.27 -11.75 -13.74
C ARG A 46 -12.01 -11.12 -13.15
N LEU A 47 -10.86 -11.50 -13.69
CA LEU A 47 -9.61 -10.81 -13.39
C LEU A 47 -9.71 -9.37 -13.91
N TYR A 48 -9.53 -8.39 -13.03
CA TYR A 48 -9.64 -6.97 -13.38
C TYR A 48 -8.27 -6.34 -13.56
N ARG A 49 -7.35 -6.55 -12.61
CA ARG A 49 -6.01 -5.92 -12.65
C ARG A 49 -4.96 -6.76 -11.93
N VAL A 50 -3.73 -6.78 -12.46
CA VAL A 50 -2.55 -7.28 -11.74
C VAL A 50 -2.04 -6.19 -10.81
N ILE A 51 -1.68 -6.54 -9.58
CA ILE A 51 -1.08 -5.60 -8.64
C ILE A 51 0.40 -5.42 -9.00
N ILE A 52 0.76 -4.20 -9.42
CA ILE A 52 2.14 -3.79 -9.66
C ILE A 52 2.47 -2.75 -8.59
N PHE A 53 3.44 -3.06 -7.73
CA PHE A 53 3.87 -2.15 -6.68
C PHE A 53 4.76 -1.04 -7.26
N GLN A 54 4.28 0.20 -7.21
CA GLN A 54 4.92 1.37 -7.80
C GLN A 54 5.56 2.27 -6.73
N ASN A 55 6.31 3.28 -7.15
CA ASN A 55 6.92 4.24 -6.23
C ASN A 55 5.86 5.10 -5.49
N SER A 56 4.70 5.35 -6.11
CA SER A 56 3.53 5.98 -5.49
C SER A 56 3.03 5.17 -4.28
N ASP A 57 3.06 3.85 -4.35
CA ASP A 57 2.65 2.97 -3.25
C ASP A 57 3.60 3.07 -2.05
N LYS A 58 4.90 3.24 -2.29
CA LYS A 58 5.87 3.49 -1.21
C LYS A 58 5.54 4.80 -0.47
N GLN A 59 5.16 5.84 -1.19
CA GLN A 59 4.80 7.13 -0.60
C GLN A 59 3.47 7.04 0.15
N TYR A 60 2.46 6.44 -0.47
CA TYR A 60 1.14 6.28 0.15
C TYR A 60 1.20 5.41 1.41
N ARG A 61 2.04 4.37 1.43
CA ARG A 61 2.29 3.58 2.65
C ARG A 61 2.73 4.44 3.83
N ILE A 62 3.69 5.35 3.60
CA ILE A 62 4.21 6.22 4.67
C ILE A 62 3.10 7.13 5.17
N GLN A 63 2.34 7.73 4.24
CA GLN A 63 1.20 8.59 4.57
C GLN A 63 0.12 7.83 5.36
N LEU A 64 -0.23 6.62 4.93
CA LEU A 64 -1.23 5.78 5.58
C LEU A 64 -0.82 5.43 7.01
N LEU A 65 0.43 5.00 7.22
CA LEU A 65 0.93 4.67 8.56
C LEU A 65 0.99 5.90 9.46
N GLU A 66 1.30 7.07 8.90
CA GLU A 66 1.31 8.33 9.65
C GLU A 66 -0.08 8.73 10.09
N GLN A 67 -1.05 8.74 9.16
CA GLN A 67 -2.43 9.06 9.50
C GLN A 67 -3.00 8.04 10.49
N LEU A 68 -2.67 6.76 10.34
CA LEU A 68 -3.05 5.73 11.31
C LEU A 68 -2.44 6.00 12.69
N ALA A 69 -1.15 6.32 12.77
CA ALA A 69 -0.50 6.66 14.03
C ALA A 69 -1.17 7.86 14.71
N LEU A 70 -1.50 8.91 13.95
CA LEU A 70 -2.17 10.11 14.48
C LEU A 70 -3.58 9.80 15.01
N LEU A 71 -4.36 9.01 14.27
CA LEU A 71 -5.69 8.61 14.69
C LEU A 71 -5.65 7.76 15.97
N LEU A 72 -4.74 6.78 16.02
CA LEU A 72 -4.55 5.95 17.21
C LEU A 72 -4.06 6.78 18.41
N HIS A 73 -3.13 7.71 18.19
CA HIS A 73 -2.63 8.61 19.22
C HIS A 73 -3.72 9.55 19.76
N SER A 74 -4.68 9.94 18.92
CA SER A 74 -5.88 10.69 19.37
C SER A 74 -6.89 9.83 20.16
N GLY A 75 -6.61 8.55 20.39
CA GLY A 75 -7.47 7.62 21.11
C GLY A 75 -8.52 6.93 20.24
N LEU A 76 -8.49 7.08 18.91
CA LEU A 76 -9.40 6.35 18.03
C LEU A 76 -9.00 4.88 17.98
N ALA A 77 -9.98 3.98 18.10
CA ALA A 77 -9.71 2.55 17.97
C ALA A 77 -9.22 2.18 16.55
N LEU A 78 -8.44 1.10 16.47
CA LEU A 78 -7.78 0.65 15.23
C LEU A 78 -8.74 0.41 14.06
N LEU A 79 -9.84 -0.29 14.30
CA LEU A 79 -10.84 -0.63 13.28
C LEU A 79 -11.50 0.61 12.65
N PRO A 80 -12.08 1.54 13.43
CA PRO A 80 -12.63 2.77 12.87
C PRO A 80 -11.55 3.64 12.21
N ALA A 81 -10.33 3.71 12.76
CA ALA A 81 -9.23 4.43 12.12
C ALA A 81 -8.90 3.87 10.72
N LEU A 82 -8.73 2.56 10.59
CA LEU A 82 -8.49 1.90 9.30
C LEU A 82 -9.66 2.07 8.33
N THR A 83 -10.89 2.06 8.83
CA THR A 83 -12.10 2.23 8.02
C THR A 83 -12.14 3.63 7.40
N LEU A 84 -11.84 4.67 8.18
CA LEU A 84 -11.70 6.04 7.68
C LEU A 84 -10.61 6.15 6.62
N LEU A 85 -9.43 5.59 6.87
CA LEU A 85 -8.32 5.62 5.91
C LEU A 85 -8.64 4.90 4.60
N LYS A 86 -9.41 3.81 4.66
CA LYS A 86 -9.90 3.10 3.49
C LYS A 86 -10.86 3.97 2.67
N GLU A 87 -11.76 4.72 3.32
CA GLU A 87 -12.72 5.61 2.66
C GLU A 87 -12.05 6.81 2.00
N GLU A 88 -11.01 7.36 2.61
CA GLU A 88 -10.20 8.45 2.02
C GLU A 88 -9.26 7.99 0.90
N CYS A 89 -8.99 6.69 0.81
CA CYS A 89 -8.05 6.13 -0.15
C CYS A 89 -8.54 6.31 -1.59
N ARG A 90 -7.71 6.90 -2.47
CA ARG A 90 -8.03 7.05 -3.90
C ARG A 90 -7.58 5.87 -4.76
N TYR A 91 -6.74 4.99 -4.21
CA TYR A 91 -6.16 3.87 -4.93
C TYR A 91 -6.99 2.61 -4.72
N LEU A 92 -7.67 2.15 -5.76
CA LEU A 92 -8.53 0.97 -5.71
C LEU A 92 -7.83 -0.28 -5.15
N HIS A 93 -6.55 -0.48 -5.48
CA HIS A 93 -5.78 -1.62 -4.96
C HIS A 93 -5.53 -1.53 -3.45
N TRP A 94 -5.23 -0.34 -2.94
CA TRP A 94 -5.10 -0.11 -1.50
C TRP A 94 -6.45 -0.25 -0.78
N GLN A 95 -7.54 0.24 -1.38
CA GLN A 95 -8.89 0.03 -0.84
C GLN A 95 -9.20 -1.47 -0.70
N CYS A 96 -8.88 -2.29 -1.71
CA CYS A 96 -9.10 -3.74 -1.66
C CYS A 96 -8.26 -4.40 -0.55
N VAL A 97 -6.99 -4.03 -0.42
CA VAL A 97 -6.09 -4.55 0.62
C VAL A 97 -6.56 -4.14 2.02
N LEU A 98 -6.89 -2.87 2.23
CA LEU A 98 -7.40 -2.39 3.51
C LEU A 98 -8.74 -3.01 3.87
N ASN A 99 -9.62 -3.21 2.89
CA ASN A 99 -10.91 -3.85 3.12
C ASN A 99 -10.75 -5.32 3.58
N ASP A 100 -9.81 -6.06 2.98
CA ASP A 100 -9.50 -7.42 3.43
C ASP A 100 -8.88 -7.43 4.85
N ILE A 101 -7.95 -6.51 5.13
CA ILE A 101 -7.38 -6.37 6.48
C ILE A 101 -8.47 -6.06 7.51
N ILE A 102 -9.33 -5.08 7.25
CA ILE A 102 -10.43 -4.68 8.15
C ILE A 102 -11.40 -5.86 8.37
N PHE A 103 -11.73 -6.61 7.30
CA PHE A 103 -12.59 -7.78 7.39
C PHE A 103 -12.02 -8.84 8.35
N HIS A 104 -10.73 -9.14 8.26
CA HIS A 104 -10.10 -10.11 9.15
C HIS A 104 -9.83 -9.60 10.56
N LEU A 105 -9.58 -8.29 10.73
CA LEU A 105 -9.49 -7.67 12.05
C LEU A 105 -10.83 -7.72 12.80
N ASN A 106 -11.95 -7.49 12.10
CA ASN A 106 -13.29 -7.63 12.67
C ASN A 106 -13.59 -9.06 13.16
N GLN A 107 -12.90 -10.07 12.63
CA GLN A 107 -12.99 -11.46 13.09
C GLN A 107 -12.05 -11.79 14.26
N GLY A 108 -11.37 -10.79 14.83
CA GLY A 108 -10.41 -10.98 15.93
C GLY A 108 -9.01 -11.38 15.49
N GLY A 109 -8.67 -11.21 14.21
CA GLY A 109 -7.30 -11.41 13.75
C GLY A 109 -6.35 -10.33 14.25
N ALA A 110 -5.08 -10.68 14.48
CA ALA A 110 -4.02 -9.72 14.77
C ALA A 110 -3.64 -8.88 13.54
N LEU A 111 -3.43 -7.58 13.72
CA LEU A 111 -3.03 -6.61 12.69
C LEU A 111 -1.74 -7.03 12.02
N SER A 112 -0.70 -7.33 12.82
CA SER A 112 0.61 -7.76 12.33
C SER A 112 0.51 -8.95 11.37
N LYS A 113 -0.33 -9.95 11.74
CA LYS A 113 -0.59 -11.13 10.93
C LYS A 113 -1.29 -10.77 9.61
N GLN A 114 -2.30 -9.91 9.63
CA GLN A 114 -3.00 -9.51 8.39
C GLN A 114 -2.10 -8.69 7.46
N LEU A 115 -1.29 -7.77 8.00
CA LEU A 115 -0.34 -7.01 7.19
C LEU A 115 0.72 -7.90 6.53
N SER A 116 1.17 -8.97 7.22
CA SER A 116 2.16 -9.92 6.70
C SER A 116 1.71 -10.68 5.43
N ARG A 117 0.39 -10.77 5.19
CA ARG A 117 -0.17 -11.36 3.95
C ARG A 117 0.16 -10.54 2.72
N TYR A 118 0.49 -9.27 2.91
CA TYR A 118 0.73 -8.28 1.86
C TYR A 118 2.19 -7.78 1.85
N PRO A 119 3.21 -8.64 1.66
CA PRO A 119 4.63 -8.29 1.82
C PRO A 119 5.12 -7.21 0.83
N LEU A 120 4.44 -7.05 -0.31
CA LEU A 120 4.72 -5.97 -1.25
C LEU A 120 4.39 -4.60 -0.65
N TYR A 121 3.29 -4.51 0.08
CA TYR A 121 2.83 -3.30 0.75
C TYR A 121 3.52 -3.14 2.10
N PHE A 122 3.50 -4.18 2.94
CA PHE A 122 4.04 -4.15 4.30
C PHE A 122 5.22 -5.12 4.42
N PRO A 123 6.47 -4.61 4.29
CA PRO A 123 7.65 -5.45 4.35
C PRO A 123 7.83 -6.05 5.76
N ALA A 124 8.54 -7.17 5.84
CA ALA A 124 8.66 -7.97 7.06
C ALA A 124 9.19 -7.18 8.27
N ASN A 125 10.11 -6.23 8.04
CA ASN A 125 10.62 -5.36 9.10
C ASN A 125 9.51 -4.50 9.71
N LEU A 126 8.66 -3.88 8.88
CA LEU A 126 7.55 -3.07 9.35
C LEU A 126 6.52 -3.92 10.12
N THR A 127 6.16 -5.09 9.59
CA THR A 127 5.20 -5.98 10.26
C THR A 127 5.72 -6.48 11.60
N HIS A 128 7.03 -6.68 11.73
CA HIS A 128 7.66 -7.08 12.99
C HIS A 128 7.57 -5.98 14.05
N PHE A 129 7.80 -4.72 13.69
CA PHE A 129 7.57 -3.62 14.63
C PHE A 129 6.10 -3.51 15.04
N ILE A 130 5.18 -3.63 14.07
CA ILE A 130 3.75 -3.60 14.37
C ILE A 130 3.35 -4.73 15.32
N TYR A 131 3.92 -5.93 15.15
CA TYR A 131 3.73 -7.04 16.09
C TYR A 131 4.19 -6.67 17.51
N ILE A 132 5.38 -6.09 17.66
CA ILE A 132 5.88 -5.64 18.97
C ILE A 132 4.92 -4.62 19.60
N GLY A 133 4.45 -3.64 18.81
CA GLY A 133 3.51 -2.61 19.29
C GLY A 133 2.12 -3.17 19.63
N GLU A 134 1.67 -4.19 18.91
CA GLU A 134 0.42 -4.91 19.18
C GLU A 134 0.50 -5.69 20.49
N GLU A 135 1.57 -6.47 20.69
CA GLU A 135 1.79 -7.24 21.93
C GLU A 135 2.01 -6.36 23.16
N SER A 136 2.70 -5.22 23.00
CA SER A 136 2.94 -4.29 24.10
C SER A 136 1.80 -3.31 24.35
N GLY A 137 0.75 -3.32 23.51
CA GLY A 137 -0.36 -2.35 23.57
C GLY A 137 0.05 -0.91 23.26
N LYS A 138 1.20 -0.69 22.59
CA LYS A 138 1.79 0.62 22.28
C LYS A 138 1.90 0.84 20.78
N LEU A 139 0.84 0.48 20.07
CA LEU A 139 0.82 0.48 18.62
C LEU A 139 0.99 1.89 18.05
N ASP A 140 0.42 2.91 18.69
CA ASP A 140 0.55 4.32 18.35
C ASP A 140 2.00 4.81 18.44
N GLU A 141 2.69 4.55 19.56
CA GLU A 141 4.11 4.92 19.75
C GLU A 141 5.00 4.28 18.68
N VAL A 142 4.80 2.98 18.43
CA VAL A 142 5.60 2.24 17.45
C VAL A 142 5.35 2.72 16.02
N LEU A 143 4.10 2.98 15.64
CA LEU A 143 3.78 3.50 14.30
C LEU A 143 4.33 4.92 14.11
N LEU A 144 4.29 5.77 15.14
CA LEU A 144 4.87 7.11 15.09
C LEU A 144 6.40 7.08 14.91
N LEU A 145 7.08 6.17 15.62
CA LEU A 145 8.52 5.96 15.47
C LEU A 145 8.86 5.47 14.05
N GLN A 146 8.14 4.46 13.55
CA GLN A 146 8.38 3.88 12.22
C GLN A 146 8.13 4.89 11.10
N THR A 147 7.07 5.69 11.19
CA THR A 147 6.76 6.72 10.19
C THR A 147 7.82 7.82 10.18
N THR A 148 8.32 8.22 11.35
CA THR A 148 9.43 9.18 11.48
C THR A 148 10.71 8.66 10.82
N GLN A 149 11.06 7.40 11.07
CA GLN A 149 12.22 6.77 10.43
C GLN A 149 12.09 6.71 8.90
N LEU A 150 10.93 6.30 8.39
CA LEU A 150 10.66 6.22 6.95
C LEU A 150 10.70 7.60 6.27
N LYS A 151 10.20 8.66 6.93
CA LYS A 151 10.30 10.04 6.44
C LYS A 151 11.73 10.51 6.37
N ASN A 152 12.52 10.30 7.43
CA ASN A 152 13.91 10.70 7.48
C ASN A 152 14.71 10.05 6.35
N GLN A 153 14.53 8.74 6.13
CA GLN A 153 15.15 8.03 5.00
C GLN A 153 14.76 8.64 3.64
N ARG A 154 13.46 8.93 3.44
CA ARG A 154 12.97 9.56 2.21
C ARG A 154 13.58 10.93 1.99
N ASP A 155 13.69 11.74 3.04
CA ASP A 155 14.19 13.10 2.94
C ASP A 155 15.72 13.12 2.74
N LEU A 156 16.44 12.15 3.29
CA LEU A 156 17.86 11.92 2.96
C LEU A 156 18.04 11.58 1.48
N ILE A 157 17.27 10.63 0.94
CA ILE A 157 17.33 10.28 -0.49
C ILE A 157 17.01 11.50 -1.36
N LYS A 158 15.99 12.28 -1.00
CA LYS A 158 15.65 13.52 -1.71
C LYS A 158 16.79 14.54 -1.67
N LYS A 159 17.46 14.71 -0.52
CA LYS A 159 18.63 15.60 -0.39
C LYS A 159 19.76 15.15 -1.29
N ILE A 160 20.05 13.84 -1.33
CA ILE A 160 21.06 13.28 -2.24
C ILE A 160 20.69 13.59 -3.69
N ILE A 161 19.47 13.25 -4.13
CA ILE A 161 19.03 13.51 -5.51
C ILE A 161 19.14 15.00 -5.86
N LYS A 162 18.72 15.89 -4.95
CA LYS A 162 18.84 17.35 -5.15
C LYS A 162 20.28 17.82 -5.25
N ALA A 163 21.19 17.28 -4.43
CA ALA A 163 22.60 17.63 -4.49
C ALA A 163 23.26 17.20 -5.82
N PHE A 164 22.82 16.09 -6.40
CA PHE A 164 23.30 15.59 -7.69
C PHE A 164 22.65 16.24 -8.91
N GLN A 165 21.51 16.94 -8.74
CA GLN A 165 20.81 17.58 -9.84
C GLN A 165 21.64 18.68 -10.51
N TYR A 166 22.32 19.51 -9.72
CA TYR A 166 23.14 20.62 -10.25
C TYR A 166 24.40 20.14 -10.98
N PRO A 167 25.22 19.21 -10.44
CA PRO A 167 26.35 18.62 -11.17
C PRO A 167 25.94 17.98 -12.50
N LEU A 168 24.83 17.25 -12.54
CA LEU A 168 24.38 16.57 -13.75
C LEU A 168 23.97 17.55 -14.85
N PHE A 169 23.30 18.65 -14.48
CA PHE A 169 22.94 19.71 -15.41
C PHE A 169 24.18 20.34 -16.07
N LEU A 170 25.18 20.70 -15.26
CA LEU A 170 26.44 21.25 -15.77
C LEU A 170 27.14 20.28 -16.72
N LEU A 171 27.25 19.01 -16.34
CA LEU A 171 27.88 17.98 -17.15
C LEU A 171 27.16 17.81 -18.51
N LEU A 172 25.82 17.82 -18.51
CA LEU A 172 25.02 17.81 -19.73
C LEU A 172 25.31 19.01 -20.63
N THR A 173 25.37 20.22 -20.07
CA THR A 173 25.66 21.44 -20.85
C THR A 173 27.07 21.39 -21.47
N LEU A 174 28.07 20.90 -20.73
CA LEU A 174 29.42 20.69 -21.24
C LEU A 174 29.44 19.71 -22.41
N ILE A 175 28.77 18.56 -22.29
CA ILE A 175 28.67 17.57 -23.38
C ILE A 175 28.05 18.20 -24.63
N VAL A 176 26.94 18.91 -24.49
CA VAL A 176 26.25 19.58 -25.62
C VAL A 176 27.17 20.58 -26.32
N ILE A 177 27.91 21.40 -25.56
CA ILE A 177 28.86 22.37 -26.12
C ILE A 177 29.99 21.66 -26.87
N THR A 178 30.56 20.59 -26.30
CA THR A 178 31.67 19.86 -26.93
C THR A 178 31.25 19.17 -28.24
N ILE A 179 30.05 18.58 -28.29
CA ILE A 179 29.51 17.96 -29.50
C ILE A 179 29.26 19.03 -30.57
N SER A 180 28.60 20.13 -30.20
CA SER A 180 28.34 21.25 -31.11
C SER A 180 29.62 21.83 -31.73
N MET A 181 30.67 22.00 -30.91
CA MET A 181 31.97 22.47 -31.40
C MET A 181 32.65 21.46 -32.35
N PHE A 182 32.53 20.16 -32.06
CA PHE A 182 33.11 19.11 -32.90
C PHE A 182 32.42 19.05 -34.27
N ASP A 183 31.08 19.11 -34.30
CA ASP A 183 30.30 19.13 -35.54
C ASP A 183 30.63 20.36 -36.41
N LEU A 184 30.79 21.53 -35.77
CA LEU A 184 31.18 22.77 -36.46
C LEU A 184 32.60 22.73 -37.02
N CYS A 185 33.52 21.97 -36.40
CA CYS A 185 34.91 21.85 -36.85
C CYS A 185 35.09 20.90 -38.05
N PHE A 186 34.14 19.98 -38.26
CA PHE A 186 34.20 18.95 -39.31
C PHE A 186 33.32 19.25 -40.55
N THR A 187 32.57 20.36 -40.53
CA THR A 187 31.77 20.86 -41.67
C THR A 187 32.53 21.96 -42.40
#